data_AF-A0A8C3G399-F1
#
_entry.id   AF-A0A8C3G399-F1
#
_cell.length_a   1.000
_cell.length_b   1.000
_cell.length_c   1.000
_cell.angle_alpha   90.00
_cell.angle_beta   90.00
_cell.angle_gamma   90.00
#
_symmetry.space_group_name_H-M   'P 1'
#
loop_
_entity.id
_entity.type
_entity.pdbx_description
1 polymer ?
#
loop_
_entity_poly.entity_id
_entity_poly.type
_entity_poly.pdbx_seq_one_letter_code
_entity_poly.pdbx_strand_id
1 'polypeptide(L)'
;MTSQHRGRFWDGSGKPVFTLAYVLLLALPCMGFLPNFWSRVLTLSWNSHTHQHITEQAILNVTMETLRGIKKYQGNTRLGRGFWRAVGEVVKSNAAMDFLNSTRSDPVYHFDSERVDSAIGLLRQFWAQTLLSVRAKEYQSARHSLGQLFHSLQDFYSHSNWVEMGQRFIYLHLLQPEEPAIPVAAGNSSHLCAHIRDTQLLTTGYFNTFPSKPHGKCSHGGILDGSRYMGAKGGINKDSTSPLFSPHHYLHMEASRLAMEATLSVLRDIRDTVGRKTFLSVKQVPALVFVIDTTGSMFEEITAARYRAHSIIQSRAGSPGQLGTFLLVPFHDPGEKIGPVYETDDPNQFMQHMENLMALGGGDEPEMCLSAVQVHLDCCVFGGRVCEHTCTVTFLLTEDPNYTSESRGRKRRKKRRRRRRELLSPDRFSLYSSLSSLSGGMTIFTTNSDIRSVSAIVEDNTAVDKVRQQLPFAQRNPMNS
;
A
#
# COMPACT_ATOMS: atom_id res chain seq x y z
N MET A 1 -13.73 80.63 -7.09
CA MET A 1 -14.90 80.00 -7.73
C MET A 1 -14.43 78.87 -8.63
N THR A 2 -14.91 77.66 -8.35
CA THR A 2 -15.12 76.51 -9.26
C THR A 2 -13.95 75.93 -10.08
N SER A 3 -13.32 74.91 -9.48
CA SER A 3 -13.08 73.55 -10.03
C SER A 3 -13.66 73.22 -11.41
N GLN A 4 -12.83 72.59 -12.27
CA GLN A 4 -13.26 71.44 -13.08
C GLN A 4 -12.10 70.47 -13.37
N HIS A 5 -12.41 69.19 -13.14
CA HIS A 5 -11.59 67.99 -13.21
C HIS A 5 -11.06 67.63 -14.61
N ARG A 6 -9.87 67.03 -14.65
CA ARG A 6 -9.60 65.80 -15.45
C ARG A 6 -8.45 65.02 -14.82
N GLY A 7 -8.79 63.90 -14.17
CA GLY A 7 -7.84 62.93 -13.66
C GLY A 7 -7.21 62.11 -14.78
N ARG A 8 -5.93 61.79 -14.64
CA ARG A 8 -5.26 60.73 -15.41
C ARG A 8 -4.95 59.60 -14.44
N PHE A 9 -5.67 58.49 -14.65
CA PHE A 9 -5.47 57.21 -13.99
C PHE A 9 -4.12 56.62 -14.38
N TRP A 10 -3.48 56.00 -13.40
CA TRP A 10 -2.28 55.19 -13.53
C TRP A 10 -2.59 53.96 -14.37
N ASP A 11 -1.82 53.70 -15.43
CA ASP A 11 -1.89 52.45 -16.18
C ASP A 11 -0.92 51.43 -15.58
N GLY A 12 -1.49 50.30 -15.18
CA GLY A 12 -0.84 49.25 -14.43
C GLY A 12 0.05 48.40 -15.32
N SER A 13 1.29 48.21 -14.87
CA SER A 13 2.21 47.22 -15.38
C SER A 13 1.58 45.83 -15.42
N GLY A 14 1.68 45.20 -16.60
CA GLY A 14 1.13 43.89 -16.85
C GLY A 14 1.78 42.78 -16.01
N LYS A 15 0.93 41.78 -15.75
CA LYS A 15 1.18 40.38 -15.35
C LYS A 15 1.33 40.10 -13.84
N PRO A 16 0.45 39.21 -13.35
CA PRO A 16 0.94 38.05 -12.59
C PRO A 16 0.18 36.76 -13.00
N VAL A 17 0.12 36.43 -14.30
CA VAL A 17 -0.44 35.13 -14.75
C VAL A 17 0.67 34.12 -15.05
N PHE A 18 1.86 34.59 -15.44
CA PHE A 18 3.00 33.70 -15.78
C PHE A 18 3.81 33.24 -14.57
N THR A 19 3.75 33.95 -13.44
CA THR A 19 4.47 33.58 -12.21
C THR A 19 3.83 32.38 -11.50
N LEU A 20 2.50 32.24 -11.57
CA LEU A 20 1.81 31.07 -10.99
C LEU A 20 2.13 29.78 -11.76
N ALA A 21 2.24 29.86 -13.10
CA ALA A 21 2.62 28.73 -13.94
C ALA A 21 4.08 28.28 -13.70
N TYR A 22 4.98 29.23 -13.41
CA TYR A 22 6.38 28.93 -13.14
C TYR A 22 6.61 28.34 -11.74
N VAL A 23 5.81 28.76 -10.75
CA VAL A 23 5.83 28.17 -9.40
C VAL A 23 5.24 26.74 -9.40
N LEU A 24 4.33 26.42 -10.32
CA LEU A 24 3.79 25.07 -10.51
C LEU A 24 4.77 24.08 -11.17
N LEU A 25 5.74 24.58 -11.94
CA LEU A 25 6.76 23.76 -12.63
C LEU A 25 8.00 23.46 -11.78
N LEU A 26 8.19 24.13 -10.62
CA LEU A 26 9.34 23.95 -9.73
C LEU A 26 9.11 22.93 -8.60
N ALA A 27 7.93 22.30 -8.54
CA ALA A 27 7.66 21.20 -7.62
C ALA A 27 8.25 19.88 -8.17
N LEU A 28 9.55 19.67 -7.96
CA LEU A 28 10.24 18.39 -8.13
C LEU A 28 10.51 17.74 -6.76
N PRO A 29 10.74 16.41 -6.73
CA PRO A 29 9.78 15.37 -6.39
C PRO A 29 9.70 15.16 -4.86
N CYS A 30 8.61 15.58 -4.23
CA CYS A 30 8.21 14.95 -2.97
C CYS A 30 7.41 13.69 -3.32
N MET A 31 7.76 12.55 -2.71
CA MET A 31 7.14 11.22 -2.90
C MET A 31 5.68 11.15 -2.36
N GLY A 32 4.92 12.23 -2.45
CA GLY A 32 3.51 12.33 -2.11
C GLY A 32 2.67 12.49 -3.37
N PHE A 33 1.82 11.50 -3.65
CA PHE A 33 0.92 11.45 -4.80
C PHE A 33 0.07 12.72 -4.95
N LEU A 34 -0.14 13.14 -6.20
CA LEU A 34 -1.01 14.26 -6.57
C LEU A 34 -2.49 13.86 -6.32
N PRO A 35 -3.22 14.52 -5.39
CA PRO A 35 -4.66 14.28 -5.23
C PRO A 35 -5.49 14.62 -6.48
N ASN A 36 -6.73 14.11 -6.56
CA ASN A 36 -7.77 14.39 -7.57
C ASN A 36 -7.87 15.87 -7.99
N PHE A 37 -7.50 16.78 -7.09
CA PHE A 37 -7.45 18.22 -7.38
C PHE A 37 -6.46 18.56 -8.50
N TRP A 38 -5.25 17.99 -8.50
CA TRP A 38 -4.21 18.35 -9.47
C TRP A 38 -4.47 17.79 -10.86
N SER A 39 -5.05 16.60 -11.01
CA SER A 39 -5.44 16.10 -12.34
C SER A 39 -6.53 16.97 -12.97
N ARG A 40 -7.53 17.41 -12.19
CA ARG A 40 -8.60 18.33 -12.66
C ARG A 40 -8.09 19.74 -12.94
N VAL A 41 -7.15 20.23 -12.14
CA VAL A 41 -6.50 21.54 -12.32
C VAL A 41 -5.56 21.54 -13.52
N LEU A 42 -4.74 20.49 -13.70
CA LEU A 42 -3.81 20.36 -14.82
C LEU A 42 -4.53 20.13 -16.16
N THR A 43 -5.68 19.46 -16.15
CA THR A 43 -6.51 19.24 -17.36
C THR A 43 -7.56 20.33 -17.61
N LEU A 44 -7.69 21.31 -16.70
CA LEU A 44 -8.73 22.35 -16.71
C LEU A 44 -10.16 21.78 -16.84
N SER A 45 -10.41 20.59 -16.29
CA SER A 45 -11.65 19.82 -16.47
C SER A 45 -12.37 19.56 -15.14
N TRP A 46 -13.00 20.62 -14.61
CA TRP A 46 -13.66 20.61 -13.30
C TRP A 46 -14.86 19.66 -13.18
N ASN A 47 -15.40 19.17 -14.30
CA ASN A 47 -16.50 18.20 -14.35
C ASN A 47 -16.04 16.80 -14.78
N SER A 48 -14.73 16.57 -14.99
CA SER A 48 -14.19 15.27 -15.38
C SER A 48 -14.23 14.27 -14.23
N HIS A 49 -14.55 13.03 -14.56
CA HIS A 49 -14.49 11.86 -13.70
C HIS A 49 -13.19 11.11 -13.94
N THR A 50 -12.25 11.23 -13.00
CA THR A 50 -10.95 10.55 -13.07
C THR A 50 -11.07 9.08 -12.65
N HIS A 51 -10.09 8.25 -13.04
CA HIS A 51 -10.00 6.86 -12.58
C HIS A 51 -9.99 6.73 -11.05
N GLN A 52 -9.28 7.66 -10.40
CA GLN A 52 -9.26 7.81 -8.95
C GLN A 52 -10.67 8.08 -8.37
N HIS A 53 -11.42 9.02 -8.97
CA HIS A 53 -12.79 9.34 -8.55
C HIS A 53 -13.75 8.16 -8.76
N ILE A 54 -13.69 7.52 -9.93
CA ILE A 54 -14.52 6.33 -10.24
C ILE A 54 -14.26 5.23 -9.21
N THR A 55 -12.99 4.94 -8.93
CA THR A 55 -12.56 3.94 -7.96
C THR A 55 -13.06 4.26 -6.55
N GLU A 56 -12.87 5.49 -6.07
CA GLU A 56 -13.30 5.90 -4.73
C GLU A 56 -14.82 5.77 -4.55
N GLN A 57 -15.60 6.27 -5.52
CA GLN A 57 -17.05 6.21 -5.49
C GLN A 57 -17.59 4.79 -5.60
N ALA A 58 -16.99 3.95 -6.45
CA ALA A 58 -17.40 2.56 -6.62
C ALA A 58 -17.19 1.76 -5.32
N ILE A 59 -16.02 1.90 -4.68
CA ILE A 59 -15.73 1.22 -3.40
C ILE A 59 -16.69 1.70 -2.32
N LEU A 60 -16.94 3.02 -2.23
CA LEU A 60 -17.89 3.59 -1.28
C LEU A 60 -19.29 3.00 -1.47
N ASN A 61 -19.78 2.97 -2.71
CA ASN A 61 -21.11 2.47 -3.04
C ASN A 61 -21.29 1.00 -2.67
N VAL A 62 -20.38 0.11 -3.11
CA VAL A 62 -20.49 -1.33 -2.81
C VAL A 62 -20.27 -1.60 -1.32
N THR A 63 -19.42 -0.83 -0.64
CA THR A 63 -19.27 -0.93 0.82
C THR A 63 -20.56 -0.58 1.54
N MET A 64 -21.20 0.53 1.17
CA MET A 64 -22.46 0.96 1.76
C MET A 64 -23.61 -0.01 1.44
N GLU A 65 -23.67 -0.53 0.22
CA GLU A 65 -24.58 -1.60 -0.20
C GLU A 65 -24.40 -2.85 0.69
N THR A 66 -23.15 -3.27 0.90
CA THR A 66 -22.81 -4.44 1.72
C THR A 66 -23.16 -4.24 3.19
N LEU A 67 -22.86 -3.06 3.76
CA LEU A 67 -23.18 -2.73 5.15
C LEU A 67 -24.68 -2.69 5.41
N ARG A 68 -25.46 -2.11 4.48
CA ARG A 68 -26.94 -2.12 4.54
C ARG A 68 -27.49 -3.54 4.49
N GLY A 69 -26.89 -4.43 3.72
CA GLY A 69 -27.27 -5.85 3.66
C GLY A 69 -26.95 -6.65 4.93
N ILE A 70 -26.00 -6.20 5.76
CA ILE A 70 -25.63 -6.85 7.03
C ILE A 70 -26.48 -6.34 8.19
N LYS A 71 -26.73 -5.03 8.26
CA LYS A 71 -27.56 -4.43 9.30
C LYS A 71 -29.01 -4.32 8.83
N LYS A 72 -29.92 -5.15 9.35
CA LYS A 72 -31.34 -4.78 9.41
C LYS A 72 -31.52 -3.60 10.39
N TYR A 73 -31.06 -2.38 10.06
CA TYR A 73 -31.70 -1.07 10.32
C TYR A 73 -30.81 0.17 10.12
N GLN A 74 -31.54 1.28 9.95
CA GLN A 74 -31.22 2.69 9.72
C GLN A 74 -30.19 3.31 10.68
N GLY A 75 -29.12 3.88 10.13
CA GLY A 75 -28.19 4.73 10.87
C GLY A 75 -27.07 5.25 9.98
N ASN A 76 -26.69 6.51 10.15
CA ASN A 76 -25.64 7.18 9.37
C ASN A 76 -24.28 6.59 9.72
N THR A 77 -23.86 5.53 9.02
CA THR A 77 -22.62 4.80 9.30
C THR A 77 -21.44 5.61 8.77
N ARG A 78 -20.80 6.42 9.63
CA ARG A 78 -19.51 7.06 9.28
C ARG A 78 -18.44 5.99 9.14
N LEU A 79 -17.85 5.88 7.95
CA LEU A 79 -16.75 4.96 7.68
C LEU A 79 -15.47 5.47 8.37
N GLY A 80 -14.77 4.57 9.06
CA GLY A 80 -13.60 4.90 9.89
C GLY A 80 -12.32 5.18 9.08
N ARG A 81 -11.28 5.70 9.75
CA ARG A 81 -9.99 6.03 9.11
C ARG A 81 -9.33 4.85 8.38
N GLY A 82 -9.44 3.63 8.92
CA GLY A 82 -8.88 2.43 8.30
C GLY A 82 -9.50 2.12 6.93
N PHE A 83 -10.80 2.37 6.77
CA PHE A 83 -11.47 2.25 5.48
C PHE A 83 -10.89 3.23 4.46
N TRP A 84 -10.80 4.52 4.82
CA TRP A 84 -10.28 5.54 3.90
C TRP A 84 -8.80 5.35 3.56
N ARG A 85 -8.00 4.80 4.48
CA ARG A 85 -6.62 4.37 4.16
C ARG A 85 -6.61 3.26 3.10
N ALA A 86 -7.42 2.23 3.28
CA ALA A 86 -7.54 1.14 2.31
C ALA A 86 -8.02 1.63 0.93
N VAL A 87 -9.04 2.51 0.89
CA VAL A 87 -9.47 3.17 -0.36
C VAL A 87 -8.32 3.94 -1.00
N GLY A 88 -7.57 4.71 -0.20
CA GLY A 88 -6.42 5.47 -0.66
C GLY A 88 -5.34 4.60 -1.29
N GLU A 89 -5.10 3.39 -0.78
CA GLU A 89 -4.14 2.44 -1.36
C GLU A 89 -4.59 1.93 -2.75
N VAL A 90 -5.88 1.61 -2.92
CA VAL A 90 -6.42 1.19 -4.22
C VAL A 90 -6.36 2.34 -5.22
N VAL A 91 -6.79 3.54 -4.81
CA VAL A 91 -6.75 4.77 -5.63
C VAL A 91 -5.32 5.12 -6.02
N LYS A 92 -4.36 4.97 -5.10
CA LYS A 92 -2.94 5.19 -5.35
C LYS A 92 -2.40 4.18 -6.38
N SER A 93 -2.74 2.90 -6.22
CA SER A 93 -2.32 1.85 -7.15
C SER A 93 -2.89 2.06 -8.55
N ASN A 94 -4.19 2.41 -8.63
CA ASN A 94 -4.85 2.78 -9.89
C ASN A 94 -4.12 3.95 -10.57
N ALA A 95 -3.89 5.05 -9.86
CA ALA A 95 -3.24 6.22 -10.45
C ALA A 95 -1.78 5.95 -10.85
N ALA A 96 -1.07 5.09 -10.12
CA ALA A 96 0.35 4.82 -10.37
C ALA A 96 0.62 4.23 -11.77
N MET A 97 -0.37 3.59 -12.38
CA MET A 97 -0.23 2.99 -13.71
C MET A 97 0.18 4.00 -14.79
N ASP A 98 -0.29 5.26 -14.70
CA ASP A 98 0.05 6.35 -15.62
C ASP A 98 1.45 6.95 -15.39
N PHE A 99 2.08 6.69 -14.24
CA PHE A 99 3.32 7.38 -13.84
C PHE A 99 4.52 6.44 -13.73
N LEU A 100 4.31 5.16 -13.44
CA LEU A 100 5.40 4.20 -13.29
C LEU A 100 6.04 3.90 -14.65
N ASN A 101 7.36 3.98 -14.72
CA ASN A 101 8.11 3.68 -15.96
C ASN A 101 7.83 2.27 -16.52
N SER A 102 7.48 1.32 -15.66
CA SER A 102 7.18 -0.05 -16.04
C SER A 102 5.81 -0.24 -16.70
N THR A 103 4.89 0.72 -16.56
CA THR A 103 3.49 0.58 -17.02
C THR A 103 3.06 1.71 -17.94
N ARG A 104 3.47 2.97 -17.68
CA ARG A 104 2.95 4.20 -18.31
C ARG A 104 3.01 4.29 -19.85
N SER A 105 3.79 3.42 -20.49
CA SER A 105 3.99 3.40 -21.95
C SER A 105 3.70 2.02 -22.53
N ASP A 106 3.23 1.07 -21.71
CA ASP A 106 2.93 -0.28 -22.16
C ASP A 106 1.45 -0.37 -22.54
N PRO A 107 1.16 -0.60 -23.84
CA PRO A 107 -0.21 -0.56 -24.34
C PRO A 107 -1.12 -1.65 -23.77
N VAL A 108 -0.55 -2.72 -23.20
CA VAL A 108 -1.34 -3.83 -22.62
C VAL A 108 -2.03 -3.38 -21.34
N TYR A 109 -1.38 -2.56 -20.52
CA TYR A 109 -1.97 -2.04 -19.27
C TYR A 109 -3.05 -0.98 -19.53
N HIS A 110 -2.99 -0.31 -20.68
CA HIS A 110 -3.84 0.83 -21.03
C HIS A 110 -4.88 0.53 -22.13
N PHE A 111 -5.04 -0.74 -22.52
CA PHE A 111 -5.94 -1.14 -23.62
C PHE A 111 -5.65 -0.40 -24.95
N ASP A 112 -4.41 -0.02 -25.18
CA ASP A 112 -4.01 0.74 -26.36
C ASP A 112 -3.55 -0.17 -27.52
N SER A 113 -3.42 0.45 -28.68
CA SER A 113 -2.72 -0.09 -29.85
C SER A 113 -3.21 -1.47 -30.31
N GLU A 114 -4.52 -1.70 -30.17
CA GLU A 114 -5.22 -2.93 -30.54
C GLU A 114 -4.72 -4.18 -29.82
N ARG A 115 -4.04 -4.04 -28.67
CA ARG A 115 -3.58 -5.14 -27.81
C ARG A 115 -4.69 -5.69 -26.91
N VAL A 116 -5.91 -5.74 -27.41
CA VAL A 116 -7.12 -6.04 -26.61
C VAL A 116 -7.03 -7.44 -25.98
N ASP A 117 -6.66 -8.47 -26.74
CA ASP A 117 -6.60 -9.84 -26.21
C ASP A 117 -5.56 -9.97 -25.08
N SER A 118 -4.39 -9.36 -25.26
CA SER A 118 -3.35 -9.31 -24.23
C SER A 118 -3.81 -8.53 -23.00
N ALA A 119 -4.50 -7.40 -23.20
CA ALA A 119 -5.03 -6.57 -22.13
C ALA A 119 -6.13 -7.28 -21.33
N ILE A 120 -7.02 -8.03 -22.00
CA ILE A 120 -8.02 -8.91 -21.36
C ILE A 120 -7.33 -10.00 -20.55
N GLY A 121 -6.29 -10.64 -21.10
CA GLY A 121 -5.50 -11.63 -20.38
C GLY A 121 -4.89 -11.06 -19.10
N LEU A 122 -4.28 -9.88 -19.18
CA LEU A 122 -3.69 -9.17 -18.05
C LEU A 122 -4.75 -8.76 -17.01
N LEU A 123 -5.89 -8.23 -17.46
CA LEU A 123 -7.00 -7.84 -16.60
C LEU A 123 -7.51 -9.03 -15.75
N ARG A 124 -7.65 -10.20 -16.38
CA ARG A 124 -8.03 -11.44 -15.70
C ARG A 124 -6.93 -11.97 -14.76
N GLN A 125 -5.66 -11.72 -15.06
CA GLN A 125 -4.56 -12.02 -14.13
C GLN A 125 -4.64 -11.16 -12.87
N PHE A 126 -4.89 -9.85 -12.99
CA PHE A 126 -5.10 -9.00 -11.81
C PHE A 126 -6.33 -9.42 -11.00
N TRP A 127 -7.40 -9.86 -11.66
CA TRP A 127 -8.56 -10.41 -10.97
C TRP A 127 -8.17 -11.64 -10.14
N ALA A 128 -7.49 -12.61 -10.77
CA ALA A 128 -7.03 -13.81 -10.09
C ALA A 128 -6.07 -13.50 -8.92
N GLN A 129 -5.11 -12.60 -9.14
CA GLN A 129 -4.15 -12.17 -8.11
C GLN A 129 -4.85 -11.50 -6.94
N THR A 130 -5.84 -10.64 -7.21
CA THR A 130 -6.66 -10.00 -6.16
C THR A 130 -7.36 -11.06 -5.32
N LEU A 131 -8.01 -12.04 -5.94
CA LEU A 131 -8.70 -13.12 -5.21
C LEU A 131 -7.74 -14.00 -4.40
N LEU A 132 -6.58 -14.35 -4.98
CA LEU A 132 -5.56 -15.14 -4.30
C LEU A 132 -5.02 -14.40 -3.07
N SER A 133 -4.67 -13.12 -3.20
CA SER A 133 -4.20 -12.31 -2.09
C SER A 133 -5.26 -12.12 -1.01
N VAL A 134 -6.54 -11.92 -1.37
CA VAL A 134 -7.63 -11.86 -0.36
C VAL A 134 -7.74 -13.19 0.41
N ARG A 135 -7.67 -14.34 -0.28
CA ARG A 135 -7.71 -15.67 0.37
C ARG A 135 -6.49 -15.92 1.25
N ALA A 136 -5.32 -15.41 0.85
CA ALA A 136 -4.10 -15.45 1.64
C ALA A 136 -4.08 -14.46 2.82
N LYS A 137 -5.12 -13.62 2.97
CA LYS A 137 -5.20 -12.49 3.93
C LYS A 137 -4.15 -11.39 3.67
N GLU A 138 -3.57 -11.36 2.48
CA GLU A 138 -2.62 -10.34 1.99
C GLU A 138 -3.40 -9.13 1.46
N TYR A 139 -4.11 -8.43 2.34
CA TYR A 139 -5.03 -7.39 1.92
C TYR A 139 -4.36 -6.20 1.23
N GLN A 140 -3.07 -5.95 1.51
CA GLN A 140 -2.32 -4.91 0.83
C GLN A 140 -2.06 -5.25 -0.63
N SER A 141 -1.50 -6.44 -0.89
CA SER A 141 -1.24 -6.94 -2.24
C SER A 141 -2.55 -7.07 -3.03
N ALA A 142 -3.64 -7.48 -2.36
CA ALA A 142 -4.98 -7.46 -2.94
C ALA A 142 -5.42 -6.05 -3.37
N ARG A 143 -5.24 -5.03 -2.53
CA ARG A 143 -5.58 -3.64 -2.87
C ARG A 143 -4.69 -3.08 -3.99
N HIS A 144 -3.43 -3.45 -4.01
CA HIS A 144 -2.50 -3.10 -5.08
C HIS A 144 -3.00 -3.65 -6.42
N SER A 145 -3.21 -4.97 -6.49
CA SER A 145 -3.70 -5.63 -7.71
C SER A 145 -5.08 -5.15 -8.14
N LEU A 146 -5.98 -4.89 -7.19
CA LEU A 146 -7.31 -4.33 -7.46
C LEU A 146 -7.23 -2.94 -8.11
N GLY A 147 -6.29 -2.09 -7.68
CA GLY A 147 -6.08 -0.79 -8.31
C GLY A 147 -5.60 -0.90 -9.75
N GLN A 148 -4.69 -1.83 -10.04
CA GLN A 148 -4.21 -2.10 -11.40
C GLN A 148 -5.36 -2.62 -12.29
N LEU A 149 -6.17 -3.54 -11.78
CA LEU A 149 -7.37 -4.04 -12.45
C LEU A 149 -8.31 -2.88 -12.82
N PHE A 150 -8.64 -2.02 -11.85
CA PHE A 150 -9.54 -0.90 -12.10
C PHE A 150 -9.02 0.07 -13.13
N HIS A 151 -7.72 0.36 -13.11
CA HIS A 151 -7.11 1.26 -14.08
C HIS A 151 -7.32 0.71 -15.50
N SER A 152 -6.83 -0.50 -15.79
CA SER A 152 -6.98 -1.12 -17.11
C SER A 152 -8.44 -1.28 -17.53
N LEU A 153 -9.33 -1.63 -16.59
CA LEU A 153 -10.77 -1.73 -16.87
C LEU A 153 -11.40 -0.40 -17.28
N GLN A 154 -10.98 0.70 -16.66
CA GLN A 154 -11.49 2.04 -16.93
C GLN A 154 -10.96 2.56 -18.27
N ASP A 155 -9.66 2.34 -18.56
CA ASP A 155 -9.00 2.65 -19.83
C ASP A 155 -9.70 2.02 -21.03
N PHE A 156 -10.21 0.80 -20.90
CA PHE A 156 -10.98 0.17 -22.00
C PHE A 156 -12.10 1.09 -22.51
N TYR A 157 -12.85 1.74 -21.62
CA TYR A 157 -13.98 2.59 -22.02
C TYR A 157 -13.55 3.96 -22.54
N SER A 158 -12.39 4.47 -22.12
CA SER A 158 -11.86 5.76 -22.63
C SER A 158 -11.04 5.61 -23.90
N HIS A 159 -10.35 4.48 -24.10
CA HIS A 159 -9.38 4.27 -25.18
C HIS A 159 -9.87 3.38 -26.33
N SER A 160 -11.02 2.69 -26.17
CA SER A 160 -11.66 1.92 -27.25
C SER A 160 -12.78 2.67 -27.95
N ASN A 161 -13.29 2.13 -29.07
CA ASN A 161 -14.49 2.62 -29.74
C ASN A 161 -15.81 2.11 -29.14
N TRP A 162 -15.80 1.50 -27.95
CA TRP A 162 -17.00 0.87 -27.37
C TRP A 162 -18.21 1.82 -27.30
N VAL A 163 -17.98 3.05 -26.83
CA VAL A 163 -19.02 4.07 -26.71
C VAL A 163 -19.44 4.59 -28.09
N GLU A 164 -18.49 4.73 -29.01
CA GLU A 164 -18.72 5.18 -30.39
C GLU A 164 -19.58 4.20 -31.19
N MET A 165 -19.47 2.90 -30.92
CA MET A 165 -20.35 1.85 -31.46
C MET A 165 -21.79 1.92 -30.90
N GLY A 166 -22.07 2.87 -30.02
CA GLY A 166 -23.40 3.06 -29.41
C GLY A 166 -23.72 2.05 -28.31
N GLN A 167 -22.72 1.31 -27.81
CA GLN A 167 -22.91 0.37 -26.71
C GLN A 167 -23.26 1.12 -25.43
N ARG A 168 -24.29 0.64 -24.72
CA ARG A 168 -24.81 1.27 -23.49
C ARG A 168 -24.65 0.41 -22.24
N PHE A 169 -24.10 -0.78 -22.39
CA PHE A 169 -23.85 -1.74 -21.33
C PHE A 169 -22.35 -2.08 -21.24
N ILE A 170 -21.95 -2.62 -20.10
CA ILE A 170 -20.57 -3.07 -19.88
C ILE A 170 -20.24 -4.24 -20.80
N TYR A 171 -18.98 -4.33 -21.24
CA TYR A 171 -18.51 -5.42 -22.07
C TYR A 171 -18.14 -6.62 -21.21
N LEU A 172 -19.08 -7.56 -21.03
CA LEU A 172 -18.92 -8.68 -20.11
C LEU A 172 -17.72 -9.58 -20.45
N HIS A 173 -17.39 -9.73 -21.73
CA HIS A 173 -16.26 -10.55 -22.19
C HIS A 173 -14.91 -10.14 -21.57
N LEU A 174 -14.74 -8.90 -21.10
CA LEU A 174 -13.51 -8.47 -20.45
C LEU A 174 -13.12 -9.37 -19.26
N LEU A 175 -14.10 -9.81 -18.48
CA LEU A 175 -13.88 -10.65 -17.29
C LEU A 175 -14.56 -12.02 -17.37
N GLN A 176 -15.49 -12.21 -18.29
CA GLN A 176 -16.25 -13.46 -18.48
C GLN A 176 -15.87 -14.09 -19.83
N PRO A 177 -14.88 -15.01 -19.89
CA PRO A 177 -14.42 -15.62 -21.15
C PRO A 177 -15.49 -16.32 -21.98
N GLU A 178 -16.58 -16.74 -21.34
CA GLU A 178 -17.70 -17.46 -21.91
C GLU A 178 -18.62 -16.54 -22.73
N GLU A 179 -18.61 -15.24 -22.44
CA GLU A 179 -19.37 -14.23 -23.17
C GLU A 179 -18.78 -14.00 -24.56
N PRO A 180 -19.58 -13.61 -25.56
CA PRO A 180 -19.09 -13.47 -26.94
C PRO A 180 -18.12 -12.30 -27.10
N ALA A 181 -17.01 -12.55 -27.80
CA ALA A 181 -16.01 -11.54 -28.12
C ALA A 181 -16.38 -10.75 -29.40
N ILE A 182 -16.23 -9.43 -29.37
CA ILE A 182 -16.24 -8.56 -30.55
C ILE A 182 -14.87 -8.64 -31.23
N PRO A 183 -14.81 -8.95 -32.54
CA PRO A 183 -13.56 -9.00 -33.26
C PRO A 183 -12.87 -7.63 -33.32
N VAL A 184 -11.54 -7.63 -33.14
CA VAL A 184 -10.70 -6.42 -33.22
C VAL A 184 -10.38 -6.10 -34.67
N ALA A 185 -10.44 -4.82 -35.05
CA ALA A 185 -10.18 -4.36 -36.40
C ALA A 185 -8.74 -4.65 -36.83
N ALA A 186 -8.56 -5.34 -37.96
CA ALA A 186 -7.23 -5.68 -38.46
C ALA A 186 -6.41 -4.44 -38.88
N GLY A 187 -5.08 -4.53 -38.77
CA GLY A 187 -4.12 -3.45 -39.03
C GLY A 187 -4.16 -2.79 -40.42
N ASN A 188 -4.80 -3.44 -41.40
CA ASN A 188 -4.93 -2.99 -42.79
C ASN A 188 -6.25 -2.26 -43.11
N SER A 189 -7.13 -2.07 -42.12
CA SER A 189 -8.42 -1.39 -42.32
C SER A 189 -8.21 0.12 -42.45
N SER A 190 -7.99 0.59 -43.67
CA SER A 190 -7.85 2.01 -44.00
C SER A 190 -9.15 2.76 -43.70
N HIS A 191 -9.03 3.96 -43.11
CA HIS A 191 -10.12 4.91 -42.78
C HIS A 191 -10.95 4.64 -41.52
N LEU A 192 -10.53 3.72 -40.64
CA LEU A 192 -11.26 3.44 -39.40
C LEU A 192 -11.47 4.70 -38.55
N CYS A 193 -10.49 5.62 -38.55
CA CYS A 193 -10.58 6.85 -37.77
C CYS A 193 -11.61 7.88 -38.27
N ALA A 194 -12.01 7.81 -39.55
CA ALA A 194 -13.05 8.68 -40.09
C ALA A 194 -14.46 8.07 -39.91
N HIS A 195 -14.55 6.74 -39.76
CA HIS A 195 -15.81 5.99 -39.70
C HIS A 195 -15.87 5.06 -38.48
N ILE A 196 -15.37 5.52 -37.33
CA ILE A 196 -15.31 4.74 -36.07
C ILE A 196 -16.70 4.20 -35.67
N ARG A 197 -17.75 4.93 -36.05
CA ARG A 197 -19.15 4.62 -35.73
C ARG A 197 -19.77 3.55 -36.65
N ASP A 198 -19.24 3.35 -37.85
CA ASP A 198 -19.88 2.51 -38.88
C ASP A 198 -19.38 1.06 -38.87
N THR A 199 -18.41 0.75 -38.01
CA THR A 199 -17.83 -0.60 -37.92
C THR A 199 -18.37 -1.37 -36.72
N GLN A 200 -18.72 -2.64 -36.93
CA GLN A 200 -19.02 -3.62 -35.87
C GLN A 200 -17.74 -4.27 -35.29
N LEU A 201 -16.59 -3.61 -35.46
CA LEU A 201 -15.28 -4.10 -35.02
C LEU A 201 -14.76 -3.23 -33.88
N LEU A 202 -14.13 -3.86 -32.91
CA LEU A 202 -13.48 -3.17 -31.80
C LEU A 202 -12.14 -2.57 -32.27
N THR A 203 -11.84 -1.34 -31.88
CA THR A 203 -10.53 -0.70 -32.10
C THR A 203 -10.14 0.14 -30.90
N THR A 204 -8.84 0.31 -30.70
CA THR A 204 -8.31 1.19 -29.66
C THR A 204 -7.29 2.18 -30.22
N GLY A 205 -6.97 3.22 -29.47
CA GLY A 205 -6.04 4.26 -29.89
C GLY A 205 -4.60 3.78 -29.84
N TYR A 206 -3.80 4.10 -30.85
CA TYR A 206 -2.34 3.91 -30.78
C TYR A 206 -1.71 5.04 -29.99
N PHE A 207 -0.96 4.71 -28.94
CA PHE A 207 -0.32 5.70 -28.07
C PHE A 207 1.20 5.74 -28.32
N ASN A 208 1.75 6.95 -28.37
CA ASN A 208 3.18 7.19 -28.49
C ASN A 208 3.80 6.57 -29.76
N THR A 209 4.91 5.84 -29.65
CA THR A 209 5.68 5.30 -30.79
C THR A 209 5.76 3.77 -30.82
N PHE A 210 5.32 3.08 -29.77
CA PHE A 210 5.38 1.63 -29.67
C PHE A 210 4.05 1.02 -29.20
N PRO A 211 3.50 0.03 -29.93
CA PRO A 211 3.92 -0.42 -31.25
C PRO A 211 3.74 0.67 -32.31
N SER A 212 4.45 0.54 -33.44
CA SER A 212 4.31 1.50 -34.54
C SER A 212 2.86 1.53 -35.05
N LYS A 213 2.32 2.74 -35.21
CA LYS A 213 0.94 2.96 -35.66
C LYS A 213 0.78 2.59 -37.13
N PRO A 214 -0.07 1.60 -37.48
CA PRO A 214 -0.34 1.26 -38.87
C PRO A 214 -1.05 2.39 -39.63
N HIS A 215 -0.91 2.39 -40.96
CA HIS A 215 -1.60 3.36 -41.80
C HIS A 215 -3.13 3.23 -41.68
N GLY A 216 -3.81 4.36 -41.48
CA GLY A 216 -5.28 4.40 -41.39
C GLY A 216 -5.85 4.21 -39.97
N LYS A 217 -5.02 3.85 -38.99
CA LYS A 217 -5.41 3.64 -37.59
C LYS A 217 -5.43 4.93 -36.78
N CYS A 218 -6.33 4.95 -35.80
CA CYS A 218 -6.43 6.06 -34.87
C CYS A 218 -5.25 6.15 -33.93
N SER A 219 -4.80 7.37 -33.68
CA SER A 219 -4.04 7.67 -32.49
C SER A 219 -4.93 7.58 -31.25
N HIS A 220 -4.32 7.45 -30.08
CA HIS A 220 -4.97 7.75 -28.81
C HIS A 220 -5.40 9.23 -28.81
N GLY A 221 -4.48 10.11 -29.17
CA GLY A 221 -4.68 11.55 -29.29
C GLY A 221 -4.43 12.30 -27.98
N GLY A 222 -4.70 13.62 -28.01
CA GLY A 222 -4.35 14.54 -26.93
C GLY A 222 -2.95 15.14 -27.05
N ILE A 223 -2.63 16.14 -26.24
CA ILE A 223 -1.33 16.85 -26.31
C ILE A 223 -0.12 15.99 -25.89
N LEU A 224 -0.35 14.94 -25.12
CA LEU A 224 0.69 14.05 -24.59
C LEU A 224 0.99 12.87 -25.52
N ASP A 225 0.18 12.64 -26.55
CA ASP A 225 0.37 11.53 -27.47
C ASP A 225 1.28 11.90 -28.65
N GLY A 226 2.48 11.34 -28.67
CA GLY A 226 3.43 11.51 -29.79
C GLY A 226 2.92 10.96 -31.12
N SER A 227 2.00 9.99 -31.09
CA SER A 227 1.44 9.36 -32.28
C SER A 227 0.52 10.28 -33.09
N ARG A 228 0.01 11.35 -32.46
CA ARG A 228 -0.99 12.27 -33.02
C ARG A 228 -0.56 12.97 -34.31
N TYR A 229 0.76 13.04 -34.57
CA TYR A 229 1.32 13.67 -35.76
C TYR A 229 1.44 12.71 -36.96
N MET A 230 1.34 11.40 -36.72
CA MET A 230 1.37 10.36 -37.76
C MET A 230 0.03 10.29 -38.53
N GLY A 231 0.06 9.80 -39.78
CA GLY A 231 -1.11 9.74 -40.69
C GLY A 231 -2.36 9.08 -40.10
N ALA A 232 -3.55 9.39 -40.67
CA ALA A 232 -4.85 9.27 -39.98
C ALA A 232 -4.88 10.09 -38.68
N LYS A 233 -4.81 11.42 -38.85
CA LYS A 233 -4.80 12.40 -37.76
C LYS A 233 -6.18 12.43 -37.09
N GLY A 234 -6.18 12.46 -35.77
CA GLY A 234 -7.37 12.34 -34.93
C GLY A 234 -7.01 11.59 -33.66
N GLY A 235 -7.99 11.23 -32.84
CA GLY A 235 -7.78 10.23 -31.80
C GLY A 235 -9.08 9.82 -31.16
N ILE A 236 -9.04 8.74 -30.38
CA ILE A 236 -10.24 8.14 -29.81
C ILE A 236 -10.38 8.39 -28.31
N ASN A 237 -9.37 9.02 -27.68
CA ASN A 237 -9.33 9.23 -26.25
C ASN A 237 -10.52 10.06 -25.71
N LYS A 238 -11.10 9.57 -24.60
CA LYS A 238 -12.20 10.15 -23.81
C LYS A 238 -11.83 10.40 -22.33
N ASP A 239 -10.55 10.52 -21.95
CA ASP A 239 -10.07 10.66 -20.55
C ASP A 239 -10.60 11.89 -19.81
N SER A 240 -10.95 12.95 -20.54
CA SER A 240 -11.38 14.20 -19.95
C SER A 240 -12.47 14.86 -20.76
N THR A 241 -13.21 15.77 -20.12
CA THR A 241 -14.15 16.66 -20.81
C THR A 241 -13.46 17.77 -21.60
N SER A 242 -12.13 17.83 -21.60
CA SER A 242 -11.36 18.91 -22.24
C SER A 242 -11.00 18.54 -23.69
N PRO A 243 -11.41 19.34 -24.69
CA PRO A 243 -11.05 19.10 -26.09
C PRO A 243 -9.53 19.20 -26.35
N LEU A 244 -8.77 19.80 -25.44
CA LEU A 244 -7.31 19.88 -25.54
C LEU A 244 -6.64 18.52 -25.29
N PHE A 245 -7.17 17.75 -24.35
CA PHE A 245 -6.58 16.48 -23.91
C PHE A 245 -7.24 15.27 -24.54
N SER A 246 -8.52 15.36 -24.86
CA SER A 246 -9.31 14.24 -25.34
C SER A 246 -10.01 14.63 -26.64
N PRO A 247 -9.63 14.06 -27.79
CA PRO A 247 -10.31 14.35 -29.05
C PRO A 247 -11.80 14.01 -29.01
N HIS A 248 -12.17 12.98 -28.26
CA HIS A 248 -13.56 12.54 -28.07
C HIS A 248 -14.13 12.97 -26.72
N HIS A 249 -13.71 14.13 -26.19
CA HIS A 249 -14.14 14.65 -24.89
C HIS A 249 -15.67 14.69 -24.68
N TYR A 250 -16.45 14.84 -25.76
CA TYR A 250 -17.91 14.85 -25.72
C TYR A 250 -18.54 13.50 -25.32
N LEU A 251 -17.78 12.40 -25.40
CA LEU A 251 -18.19 11.07 -24.95
C LEU A 251 -17.65 10.72 -23.55
N HIS A 252 -16.85 11.59 -22.92
CA HIS A 252 -16.23 11.33 -21.62
C HIS A 252 -17.25 10.89 -20.56
N MET A 253 -18.39 11.57 -20.46
CA MET A 253 -19.39 11.26 -19.43
C MET A 253 -19.95 9.85 -19.59
N GLU A 254 -20.24 9.44 -20.83
CA GLU A 254 -20.77 8.11 -21.13
C GLU A 254 -19.73 7.01 -20.93
N ALA A 255 -18.48 7.26 -21.34
CA ALA A 255 -17.35 6.37 -21.05
C ALA A 255 -17.16 6.21 -19.53
N SER A 256 -17.17 7.31 -18.76
CA SER A 256 -17.03 7.26 -17.30
C SER A 256 -18.17 6.51 -16.61
N ARG A 257 -19.40 6.59 -17.16
CA ARG A 257 -20.58 5.88 -16.66
C ARG A 257 -20.39 4.37 -16.81
N LEU A 258 -19.99 3.92 -18.00
CA LEU A 258 -19.72 2.50 -18.25
C LEU A 258 -18.53 1.97 -17.44
N ALA A 259 -17.46 2.77 -17.33
CA ALA A 259 -16.31 2.45 -16.50
C ALA A 259 -16.70 2.32 -15.01
N MET A 260 -17.58 3.20 -14.52
CA MET A 260 -18.17 3.10 -13.18
C MET A 260 -19.00 1.83 -13.02
N GLU A 261 -19.90 1.52 -13.95
CA GLU A 261 -20.72 0.31 -13.92
C GLU A 261 -19.87 -0.96 -13.91
N ALA A 262 -18.82 -1.01 -14.73
CA ALA A 262 -17.90 -2.13 -14.78
C ALA A 262 -17.11 -2.28 -13.46
N THR A 263 -16.61 -1.16 -12.92
CA THR A 263 -15.92 -1.13 -11.61
C THR A 263 -16.85 -1.62 -10.48
N LEU A 264 -18.12 -1.21 -10.49
CA LEU A 264 -19.13 -1.68 -9.55
C LEU A 264 -19.41 -3.18 -9.69
N SER A 265 -19.49 -3.69 -10.93
CA SER A 265 -19.68 -5.13 -11.20
C SER A 265 -18.53 -5.94 -10.59
N VAL A 266 -17.28 -5.56 -10.88
CA VAL A 266 -16.08 -6.21 -10.32
C VAL A 266 -16.12 -6.28 -8.80
N LEU A 267 -16.44 -5.16 -8.13
CA LEU A 267 -16.50 -5.13 -6.67
C LEU A 267 -17.60 -6.04 -6.11
N ARG A 268 -18.75 -6.12 -6.78
CA ARG A 268 -19.85 -7.02 -6.39
C ARG A 268 -19.44 -8.48 -6.58
N ASP A 269 -18.82 -8.81 -7.70
CA ASP A 269 -18.35 -10.15 -8.01
C ASP A 269 -17.27 -10.59 -7.01
N ILE A 270 -16.32 -9.71 -6.64
CA ILE A 270 -15.32 -9.99 -5.60
C ILE A 270 -16.03 -10.23 -4.27
N ARG A 271 -16.93 -9.33 -3.85
CA ARG A 271 -17.69 -9.44 -2.59
C ARG A 271 -18.43 -10.76 -2.50
N ASP A 272 -19.08 -11.17 -3.58
CA ASP A 272 -19.89 -12.38 -3.64
C ASP A 272 -19.00 -13.63 -3.66
N THR A 273 -17.80 -13.54 -4.25
CA THR A 273 -16.78 -14.61 -4.27
C THR A 273 -16.09 -14.81 -2.90
N VAL A 274 -15.71 -13.74 -2.20
CA VAL A 274 -14.94 -13.82 -0.94
C VAL A 274 -15.82 -13.78 0.32
N GLY A 275 -17.09 -13.41 0.15
CA GLY A 275 -18.06 -13.21 1.23
C GLY A 275 -17.99 -11.82 1.86
N ARG A 276 -19.14 -11.32 2.31
CA ARG A 276 -19.32 -9.94 2.82
C ARG A 276 -18.39 -9.58 3.99
N LYS A 277 -18.12 -10.51 4.91
CA LYS A 277 -17.23 -10.26 6.06
C LYS A 277 -15.78 -10.05 5.62
N THR A 278 -15.29 -10.92 4.75
CA THR A 278 -13.94 -10.83 4.17
C THR A 278 -13.80 -9.58 3.30
N PHE A 279 -14.81 -9.27 2.48
CA PHE A 279 -14.84 -8.06 1.66
C PHE A 279 -14.70 -6.76 2.47
N LEU A 280 -15.35 -6.70 3.64
CA LEU A 280 -15.27 -5.55 4.54
C LEU A 280 -14.02 -5.55 5.44
N SER A 281 -13.15 -6.55 5.33
CA SER A 281 -11.94 -6.67 6.15
C SER A 281 -10.86 -5.71 5.64
N VAL A 282 -10.89 -4.47 6.12
CA VAL A 282 -9.95 -3.39 5.74
C VAL A 282 -8.68 -3.32 6.60
N LYS A 283 -8.61 -4.08 7.70
CA LYS A 283 -7.48 -4.06 8.63
C LYS A 283 -6.68 -5.36 8.51
N GLN A 284 -5.39 -5.24 8.19
CA GLN A 284 -4.41 -6.24 8.58
C GLN A 284 -4.25 -6.09 10.10
N VAL A 285 -4.61 -7.13 10.84
CA VAL A 285 -4.47 -7.11 12.30
C VAL A 285 -2.98 -7.31 12.59
N PRO A 286 -2.32 -6.42 13.36
CA PRO A 286 -0.90 -6.54 13.61
C PRO A 286 -0.60 -7.86 14.33
N ALA A 287 0.32 -8.63 13.77
CA ALA A 287 0.80 -9.86 14.40
C ALA A 287 1.52 -9.52 15.72
N LEU A 288 1.41 -10.41 16.69
CA LEU A 288 2.16 -10.32 17.94
C LEU A 288 3.27 -11.37 17.91
N VAL A 289 4.52 -10.91 17.97
CA VAL A 289 5.71 -11.76 17.81
C VAL A 289 6.52 -11.74 19.09
N PHE A 290 6.90 -12.92 19.57
CA PHE A 290 7.88 -13.10 20.64
C PHE A 290 9.10 -13.86 20.11
N VAL A 291 10.27 -13.27 20.25
CA VAL A 291 11.56 -13.92 19.98
C VAL A 291 12.27 -14.04 21.33
N ILE A 292 12.44 -15.25 21.85
CA ILE A 292 12.80 -15.49 23.25
C ILE A 292 14.04 -16.38 23.33
N ASP A 293 15.05 -15.93 24.07
CA ASP A 293 16.15 -16.80 24.45
C ASP A 293 15.70 -17.81 25.51
N THR A 294 16.13 -19.05 25.35
CA THR A 294 15.75 -20.20 26.18
C THR A 294 16.93 -20.79 26.97
N THR A 295 18.06 -20.07 27.08
CA THR A 295 19.17 -20.47 27.95
C THR A 295 18.74 -20.58 29.41
N GLY A 296 19.49 -21.34 30.21
CA GLY A 296 19.19 -21.59 31.63
C GLY A 296 19.09 -20.33 32.51
N SER A 297 19.68 -19.20 32.08
CA SER A 297 19.57 -17.91 32.78
C SER A 297 18.22 -17.21 32.61
N MET A 298 17.46 -17.54 31.56
CA MET A 298 16.27 -16.80 31.12
C MET A 298 14.99 -17.10 31.91
N PHE A 299 15.06 -17.76 33.06
CA PHE A 299 13.88 -18.26 33.77
C PHE A 299 12.89 -17.14 34.17
N GLU A 300 13.39 -16.03 34.73
CA GLU A 300 12.54 -14.90 35.14
C GLU A 300 12.00 -14.13 33.92
N GLU A 301 12.81 -14.02 32.88
CA GLU A 301 12.51 -13.39 31.60
C GLU A 301 11.39 -14.13 30.86
N ILE A 302 11.49 -15.46 30.75
CA ILE A 302 10.45 -16.33 30.17
C ILE A 302 9.15 -16.20 30.98
N THR A 303 9.25 -16.19 32.31
CA THR A 303 8.09 -16.03 33.19
C THR A 303 7.42 -14.65 32.98
N ALA A 304 8.20 -13.59 32.86
CA ALA A 304 7.70 -12.26 32.55
C ALA A 304 7.07 -12.20 31.15
N ALA A 305 7.68 -12.83 30.16
CA ALA A 305 7.16 -12.90 28.79
C ALA A 305 5.80 -13.64 28.74
N ARG A 306 5.63 -14.75 29.48
CA ARG A 306 4.34 -15.45 29.61
C ARG A 306 3.25 -14.55 30.18
N TYR A 307 3.54 -13.89 31.30
CA TYR A 307 2.57 -12.99 31.94
C TYR A 307 2.17 -11.86 30.99
N ARG A 308 3.11 -11.34 30.20
CA ARG A 308 2.85 -10.28 29.23
C ARG A 308 2.07 -10.74 28.01
N ALA A 309 2.41 -11.90 27.44
CA ALA A 309 1.63 -12.51 26.36
C ALA A 309 0.16 -12.66 26.80
N HIS A 310 -0.08 -13.18 28.00
CA HIS A 310 -1.42 -13.33 28.56
C HIS A 310 -2.15 -11.98 28.70
N SER A 311 -1.50 -10.94 29.25
CA SER A 311 -2.10 -9.59 29.38
C SER A 311 -2.49 -8.97 28.02
N ILE A 312 -1.59 -9.06 27.03
CA ILE A 312 -1.84 -8.52 25.68
C ILE A 312 -2.98 -9.29 25.00
N ILE A 313 -3.05 -10.61 25.15
CA ILE A 313 -4.14 -11.42 24.59
C ILE A 313 -5.47 -11.06 25.25
N GLN A 314 -5.51 -10.95 26.57
CA GLN A 314 -6.73 -10.59 27.30
C GLN A 314 -7.22 -9.18 26.95
N SER A 315 -6.32 -8.19 26.85
CA SER A 315 -6.69 -6.83 26.46
C SER A 315 -7.24 -6.76 25.03
N ARG A 316 -6.75 -7.62 24.12
CA ARG A 316 -7.24 -7.73 22.74
C ARG A 316 -8.54 -8.55 22.60
N ALA A 317 -8.84 -9.44 23.54
CA ALA A 317 -10.03 -10.31 23.49
C ALA A 317 -11.36 -9.55 23.56
N GLY A 318 -11.38 -8.36 24.19
CA GLY A 318 -12.58 -7.53 24.33
C GLY A 318 -12.95 -6.71 23.08
N SER A 319 -12.11 -6.70 22.05
CA SER A 319 -12.24 -5.80 20.90
C SER A 319 -12.36 -6.58 19.58
N PRO A 320 -13.49 -6.45 18.84
CA PRO A 320 -13.65 -7.10 17.55
C PRO A 320 -12.56 -6.67 16.55
N GLY A 321 -11.76 -7.62 16.07
CA GLY A 321 -10.73 -7.40 15.04
C GLY A 321 -9.32 -7.04 15.53
N GLN A 322 -8.96 -7.41 16.77
CA GLN A 322 -7.63 -7.14 17.36
C GLN A 322 -6.73 -8.37 17.60
N LEU A 323 -7.23 -9.60 17.46
CA LEU A 323 -6.40 -10.80 17.54
C LEU A 323 -5.85 -11.12 16.15
N GLY A 324 -4.60 -10.70 15.91
CA GLY A 324 -3.84 -11.05 14.71
C GLY A 324 -3.11 -12.37 14.92
N THR A 325 -2.30 -12.77 13.93
CA THR A 325 -1.46 -13.96 14.04
C THR A 325 -0.44 -13.81 15.17
N PHE A 326 -0.24 -14.86 15.94
CA PHE A 326 0.78 -14.94 16.97
C PHE A 326 1.97 -15.76 16.48
N LEU A 327 3.18 -15.27 16.74
CA LEU A 327 4.41 -15.96 16.38
C LEU A 327 5.33 -16.08 17.61
N LEU A 328 5.88 -17.27 17.83
CA LEU A 328 6.91 -17.53 18.86
C LEU A 328 8.15 -18.14 18.20
N VAL A 329 9.31 -17.51 18.42
CA VAL A 329 10.61 -17.95 17.93
C VAL A 329 11.54 -18.15 19.14
N PRO A 330 11.61 -19.37 19.69
CA PRO A 330 12.62 -19.68 20.69
C PRO A 330 14.00 -19.83 20.04
N PHE A 331 15.05 -19.39 20.72
CA PHE A 331 16.43 -19.62 20.32
C PHE A 331 17.32 -19.98 21.53
N HIS A 332 18.49 -20.57 21.26
CA HIS A 332 19.54 -20.89 22.23
C HIS A 332 20.93 -20.82 21.53
N ASP A 333 22.03 -20.92 22.29
CA ASP A 333 23.45 -20.98 21.87
C ASP A 333 23.78 -21.59 20.48
N PRO A 334 24.88 -21.15 19.82
CA PRO A 334 25.23 -21.41 18.40
C PRO A 334 25.48 -22.88 17.97
N GLY A 335 25.14 -23.87 18.80
CA GLY A 335 25.27 -25.29 18.50
C GLY A 335 24.02 -25.97 17.93
N GLU A 336 22.83 -25.42 18.14
CA GLU A 336 21.57 -25.99 17.63
C GLU A 336 20.83 -25.05 16.66
N LYS A 337 19.95 -25.63 15.84
CA LYS A 337 19.15 -24.88 14.86
C LYS A 337 18.18 -23.95 15.59
N ILE A 338 18.09 -22.70 15.16
CA ILE A 338 17.04 -21.77 15.59
C ILE A 338 15.66 -22.40 15.29
N GLY A 339 14.79 -22.47 16.30
CA GLY A 339 13.42 -22.97 16.17
C GLY A 339 13.14 -24.30 16.89
N PRO A 340 11.93 -24.86 16.71
CA PRO A 340 10.94 -24.54 15.67
C PRO A 340 10.20 -23.21 15.91
N VAL A 341 9.87 -22.52 14.81
CA VAL A 341 8.99 -21.35 14.80
C VAL A 341 7.55 -21.82 14.96
N TYR A 342 6.83 -21.28 15.93
CA TYR A 342 5.41 -21.57 16.15
C TYR A 342 4.55 -20.40 15.66
N GLU A 343 3.60 -20.67 14.77
CA GLU A 343 2.66 -19.70 14.22
C GLU A 343 1.22 -20.17 14.45
N THR A 344 0.35 -19.30 14.98
CA THR A 344 -1.07 -19.64 15.18
C THR A 344 -1.95 -18.39 15.24
N ASP A 345 -3.19 -18.51 14.77
CA ASP A 345 -4.25 -17.51 14.95
C ASP A 345 -5.07 -17.75 16.24
N ASP A 346 -4.85 -18.88 16.94
CA ASP A 346 -5.56 -19.27 18.16
C ASP A 346 -4.77 -18.84 19.42
N PRO A 347 -5.29 -17.89 20.23
CA PRO A 347 -4.59 -17.43 21.43
C PRO A 347 -4.32 -18.53 22.45
N ASN A 348 -5.17 -19.56 22.53
CA ASN A 348 -4.99 -20.66 23.48
C ASN A 348 -3.81 -21.56 23.07
N GLN A 349 -3.69 -21.86 21.77
CA GLN A 349 -2.54 -22.59 21.24
C GLN A 349 -1.26 -21.78 21.41
N PHE A 350 -1.30 -20.47 21.18
CA PHE A 350 -0.14 -19.61 21.40
C PHE A 350 0.32 -19.64 22.86
N MET A 351 -0.61 -19.50 23.80
CA MET A 351 -0.28 -19.60 25.23
C MET A 351 0.26 -20.99 25.59
N GLN A 352 -0.25 -22.07 24.99
CA GLN A 352 0.29 -23.41 25.20
C GLN A 352 1.76 -23.50 24.75
N HIS A 353 2.13 -22.90 23.61
CA HIS A 353 3.52 -22.84 23.16
C HIS A 353 4.40 -22.06 24.14
N MET A 354 3.91 -20.93 24.67
CA MET A 354 4.62 -20.13 25.69
C MET A 354 4.84 -20.90 27.00
N GLU A 355 3.85 -21.64 27.48
CA GLU A 355 3.95 -22.44 28.71
C GLU A 355 4.92 -23.62 28.56
N ASN A 356 5.08 -24.16 27.35
CA ASN A 356 6.00 -25.27 27.09
C ASN A 356 7.48 -24.85 27.00
N LEU A 357 7.81 -23.56 26.99
CA LEU A 357 9.20 -23.10 26.99
C LEU A 357 9.93 -23.54 28.26
N MET A 358 11.14 -24.08 28.13
CA MET A 358 11.98 -24.43 29.27
C MET A 358 13.32 -23.71 29.17
N ALA A 359 13.77 -23.10 30.27
CA ALA A 359 15.11 -22.54 30.37
C ALA A 359 16.10 -23.68 30.59
N LEU A 360 16.84 -24.09 29.56
CA LEU A 360 17.75 -25.23 29.60
C LEU A 360 19.10 -24.87 28.96
N GLY A 361 20.18 -25.44 29.50
CA GLY A 361 21.53 -25.25 28.94
C GLY A 361 22.11 -23.86 29.17
N GLY A 362 23.07 -23.47 28.32
CA GLY A 362 23.81 -22.20 28.43
C GLY A 362 25.32 -22.44 28.49
N GLY A 363 26.03 -22.05 27.43
CA GLY A 363 27.49 -21.97 27.36
C GLY A 363 28.04 -20.61 27.79
N ASP A 364 29.37 -20.45 27.74
CA ASP A 364 30.04 -19.16 27.93
C ASP A 364 30.04 -18.29 26.64
N GLU A 365 29.28 -18.67 25.61
CA GLU A 365 29.32 -18.05 24.28
C GLU A 365 28.22 -16.99 24.08
N PRO A 366 28.45 -15.93 23.28
CA PRO A 366 27.45 -14.89 23.04
C PRO A 366 26.20 -15.45 22.34
N GLU A 367 25.02 -15.14 22.89
CA GLU A 367 23.72 -15.56 22.36
C GLU A 367 23.39 -14.93 20.99
N MET A 368 22.76 -15.71 20.10
CA MET A 368 22.48 -15.34 18.69
C MET A 368 21.18 -14.54 18.49
N CYS A 369 20.86 -13.58 19.36
CA CYS A 369 19.60 -12.82 19.31
C CYS A 369 19.32 -12.20 17.92
N LEU A 370 20.34 -11.61 17.28
CA LEU A 370 20.19 -10.99 15.96
C LEU A 370 19.95 -12.01 14.84
N SER A 371 20.49 -13.22 14.95
CA SER A 371 20.20 -14.30 14.00
C SER A 371 18.77 -14.80 14.15
N ALA A 372 18.25 -14.88 15.38
CA ALA A 372 16.84 -15.22 15.62
C ALA A 372 15.88 -14.15 15.08
N VAL A 373 16.23 -12.87 15.23
CA VAL A 373 15.50 -11.75 14.60
C VAL A 373 15.56 -11.84 13.07
N GLN A 374 16.72 -12.20 12.50
CA GLN A 374 16.84 -12.41 11.06
C GLN A 374 15.94 -13.55 10.57
N VAL A 375 15.95 -14.71 11.24
CA VAL A 375 15.05 -15.84 10.90
C VAL A 375 13.59 -15.43 10.97
N HIS A 376 13.22 -14.61 11.96
CA HIS A 376 11.88 -14.06 12.05
C HIS A 376 11.54 -13.15 10.85
N LEU A 377 12.42 -12.19 10.52
CA LEU A 377 12.23 -11.30 9.38
C LEU A 377 12.12 -12.08 8.06
N ASP A 378 12.96 -13.10 7.87
CA ASP A 378 12.91 -13.97 6.71
C ASP A 378 11.60 -14.78 6.66
N CYS A 379 11.09 -15.30 7.79
CA CYS A 379 9.77 -15.94 7.83
C CYS A 379 8.64 -14.95 7.51
N CYS A 380 8.73 -13.70 7.97
CA CYS A 380 7.73 -12.68 7.69
C CYS A 380 7.74 -12.18 6.24
N VAL A 381 8.90 -12.21 5.58
CA VAL A 381 9.11 -11.76 4.20
C VAL A 381 8.87 -12.89 3.19
N PHE A 382 9.39 -14.10 3.44
CA PHE A 382 9.27 -15.24 2.53
C PHE A 382 8.04 -16.13 2.79
N GLY A 383 7.44 -16.07 3.99
CA GLY A 383 6.18 -16.76 4.34
C GLY A 383 4.92 -16.04 3.84
N GLY A 384 5.06 -14.89 3.18
CA GLY A 384 4.01 -14.20 2.43
C GLY A 384 2.98 -13.40 3.24
N ARG A 385 2.95 -13.47 4.58
CA ARG A 385 1.75 -13.02 5.32
C ARG A 385 1.89 -11.83 6.27
N VAL A 386 3.10 -11.38 6.64
CA VAL A 386 3.22 -10.55 7.87
C VAL A 386 3.94 -9.20 7.75
N CYS A 387 5.00 -9.01 6.96
CA CYS A 387 5.76 -7.74 7.00
C CYS A 387 5.97 -7.11 5.62
N GLU A 388 4.91 -6.64 4.93
CA GLU A 388 5.12 -5.68 3.83
C GLU A 388 5.23 -4.23 4.33
N HIS A 389 4.71 -3.86 5.51
CA HIS A 389 4.91 -2.52 6.12
C HIS A 389 4.99 -2.53 7.68
N THR A 390 5.89 -1.68 8.20
CA THR A 390 6.15 -1.28 9.62
C THR A 390 6.09 -2.39 10.67
N CYS A 391 7.13 -3.22 10.74
CA CYS A 391 7.36 -4.11 11.88
C CYS A 391 8.15 -3.31 12.94
N THR A 392 7.51 -3.02 14.08
CA THR A 392 8.13 -2.28 15.20
C THR A 392 8.82 -3.26 16.13
N VAL A 393 10.13 -3.10 16.31
CA VAL A 393 10.96 -4.04 17.08
C VAL A 393 11.32 -3.43 18.44
N THR A 394 10.92 -4.11 19.51
CA THR A 394 11.28 -3.73 20.89
C THR A 394 12.20 -4.78 21.49
N PHE A 395 13.38 -4.36 21.97
CA PHE A 395 14.32 -5.23 22.66
C PHE A 395 14.22 -5.04 24.17
N LEU A 396 14.10 -6.15 24.91
CA LEU A 396 14.20 -6.21 26.36
C LEU A 396 15.49 -6.96 26.71
N LEU A 397 16.45 -6.27 27.33
CA LEU A 397 17.77 -6.81 27.65
C LEU A 397 17.99 -6.77 29.17
N THR A 398 18.29 -7.91 29.80
CA THR A 398 18.59 -8.01 31.24
C THR A 398 20.06 -7.83 31.61
N GLU A 399 20.86 -7.27 30.69
CA GLU A 399 22.26 -6.97 30.91
C GLU A 399 22.51 -5.51 31.34
N ASP A 400 23.44 -5.30 32.26
CA ASP A 400 23.90 -3.96 32.64
C ASP A 400 24.84 -3.39 31.55
N PRO A 401 24.45 -2.29 30.87
CA PRO A 401 25.25 -1.69 29.81
C PRO A 401 26.58 -1.11 30.31
N ASN A 402 26.71 -0.85 31.62
CA ASN A 402 27.93 -0.33 32.26
C ASN A 402 28.81 -1.43 32.86
N TYR A 403 28.46 -2.71 32.66
CA TYR A 403 29.24 -3.84 33.19
C TYR A 403 30.56 -4.02 32.42
N THR A 404 31.60 -3.29 32.82
CA THR A 404 32.98 -3.53 32.37
C THR A 404 33.63 -4.59 33.25
N SER A 405 34.49 -5.43 32.65
CA SER A 405 35.22 -6.50 33.36
C SER A 405 36.08 -6.00 34.53
N GLU A 406 36.31 -4.69 34.63
CA GLU A 406 37.03 -4.01 35.73
C GLU A 406 36.26 -3.98 37.05
N SER A 407 34.92 -4.00 37.04
CA SER A 407 34.08 -3.89 38.25
C SER A 407 34.20 -5.10 39.20
N ARG A 408 34.80 -6.21 38.75
CA ARG A 408 35.11 -7.40 39.58
C ARG A 408 36.39 -7.28 40.40
N GLY A 409 37.21 -6.24 40.19
CA GLY A 409 38.55 -6.13 40.78
C GLY A 409 38.60 -6.00 42.32
N ARG A 410 37.49 -5.71 43.01
CA ARG A 410 37.50 -5.40 44.45
C ARG A 410 36.98 -6.47 45.40
N LYS A 411 36.39 -7.58 44.92
CA LYS A 411 35.91 -8.66 45.81
C LYS A 411 36.13 -10.05 45.19
N ARG A 412 37.36 -10.57 45.29
CA ARG A 412 37.73 -12.00 45.52
C ARG A 412 39.18 -12.24 45.09
N ARG A 413 40.12 -11.83 45.94
CA ARG A 413 41.46 -12.45 45.97
C ARG A 413 41.37 -13.77 46.72
N LYS A 414 41.17 -14.88 46.01
CA LYS A 414 41.88 -16.17 46.22
C LYS A 414 41.32 -17.29 45.32
N LYS A 415 42.28 -18.03 44.75
CA LYS A 415 42.25 -19.28 43.96
C LYS A 415 42.05 -19.18 42.42
N ARG A 416 43.19 -19.45 41.76
CA ARG A 416 43.51 -19.63 40.33
C ARG A 416 42.65 -20.69 39.61
N ARG A 417 42.24 -20.46 38.36
CA ARG A 417 42.90 -20.92 37.09
C ARG A 417 42.05 -20.53 35.85
N ARG A 418 42.71 -19.87 34.89
CA ARG A 418 42.41 -19.66 33.45
C ARG A 418 40.99 -19.97 32.89
N ARG A 419 40.30 -18.91 32.47
CA ARG A 419 39.76 -18.73 31.11
C ARG A 419 39.79 -17.23 30.80
N ARG A 420 40.36 -16.87 29.65
CA ARG A 420 40.46 -15.48 29.16
C ARG A 420 39.03 -15.04 28.82
N ARG A 421 38.37 -14.32 29.71
CA ARG A 421 37.06 -13.72 29.41
C ARG A 421 37.30 -12.58 28.42
N GLU A 422 36.66 -12.65 27.26
CA GLU A 422 36.71 -11.58 26.27
C GLU A 422 36.30 -10.25 26.90
N LEU A 423 37.04 -9.20 26.58
CA LEU A 423 36.63 -7.83 26.89
C LEU A 423 35.42 -7.52 26.00
N LEU A 424 34.22 -7.51 26.59
CA LEU A 424 33.02 -7.11 25.86
C LEU A 424 33.13 -5.63 25.47
N SER A 425 32.92 -5.33 24.18
CA SER A 425 32.96 -3.97 23.65
C SER A 425 31.87 -3.10 24.30
N PRO A 426 32.16 -1.83 24.67
CA PRO A 426 31.16 -0.89 25.14
C PRO A 426 30.01 -0.67 24.14
N ASP A 427 30.30 -0.82 22.85
CA ASP A 427 29.35 -0.57 21.75
C ASP A 427 28.47 -1.77 21.38
N ARG A 428 28.54 -2.88 22.14
CA ARG A 428 27.85 -4.14 21.76
C ARG A 428 26.33 -4.02 21.63
N PHE A 429 25.72 -3.00 22.27
CA PHE A 429 24.28 -2.75 22.22
C PHE A 429 23.84 -1.66 21.22
N SER A 430 24.79 -1.00 20.56
CA SER A 430 24.53 0.09 19.61
C SER A 430 23.63 -0.38 18.44
N LEU A 431 23.81 -1.62 17.99
CA LEU A 431 23.03 -2.22 16.91
C LEU A 431 21.57 -2.43 17.28
N TYR A 432 21.28 -2.93 18.49
CA TYR A 432 19.90 -3.10 19.00
C TYR A 432 19.17 -1.76 19.10
N SER A 433 19.87 -0.74 19.62
CA SER A 433 19.34 0.62 19.73
C SER A 433 19.06 1.24 18.36
N SER A 434 19.95 1.02 17.38
CA SER A 434 19.78 1.51 16.00
C SER A 434 18.62 0.83 15.29
N LEU A 435 18.53 -0.50 15.37
CA LEU A 435 17.47 -1.29 14.75
C LEU A 435 16.08 -0.95 15.33
N SER A 436 15.98 -0.90 16.66
CA SER A 436 14.72 -0.52 17.31
C SER A 436 14.31 0.91 16.93
N SER A 437 15.22 1.88 16.96
CA SER A 437 14.95 3.27 16.55
C SER A 437 14.48 3.38 15.09
N LEU A 438 15.16 2.70 14.15
CA LEU A 438 14.78 2.68 12.72
C LEU A 438 13.39 2.08 12.51
N SER A 439 13.02 1.08 13.30
CA SER A 439 11.70 0.45 13.27
C SER A 439 10.59 1.24 14.00
N GLY A 440 10.96 2.35 14.65
CA GLY A 440 10.08 3.11 15.55
C GLY A 440 9.83 2.43 16.91
N GLY A 441 10.56 1.37 17.24
CA GLY A 441 10.52 0.68 18.52
C GLY A 441 11.46 1.29 19.55
N MET A 442 11.82 0.50 20.57
CA MET A 442 12.74 0.93 21.63
C MET A 442 13.59 -0.22 22.16
N THR A 443 14.76 0.10 22.69
CA THR A 443 15.59 -0.83 23.46
C THR A 443 15.49 -0.48 24.94
N ILE A 444 15.16 -1.46 25.77
CA ILE A 444 15.00 -1.27 27.21
C ILE A 444 15.95 -2.20 27.95
N PHE A 445 16.83 -1.61 28.77
CA PHE A 445 17.69 -2.34 29.70
C PHE A 445 16.98 -2.50 31.04
N THR A 446 17.01 -3.70 31.61
CA THR A 446 16.34 -4.02 32.88
C THR A 446 17.15 -5.01 33.69
N THR A 447 16.64 -5.39 34.86
CA THR A 447 17.21 -6.39 35.75
C THR A 447 16.18 -7.49 36.00
N ASN A 448 16.59 -8.65 36.49
CA ASN A 448 15.67 -9.74 36.81
C ASN A 448 14.61 -9.33 37.85
N SER A 449 14.93 -8.39 38.75
CA SER A 449 13.96 -7.86 39.72
C SER A 449 12.94 -6.90 39.10
N ASP A 450 13.32 -6.16 38.07
CA ASP A 450 12.51 -5.08 37.51
C ASP A 450 11.79 -5.45 36.21
N ILE A 451 12.17 -6.56 35.57
CA ILE A 451 11.66 -6.98 34.25
C ILE A 451 10.13 -7.10 34.20
N ARG A 452 9.51 -7.54 35.31
CA ARG A 452 8.05 -7.60 35.40
C ARG A 452 7.45 -6.21 35.31
N SER A 453 7.98 -5.22 36.02
CA SER A 453 7.48 -3.84 35.96
C SER A 453 7.74 -3.19 34.60
N VAL A 454 8.96 -3.34 34.09
CA VAL A 454 9.41 -2.71 32.84
C VAL A 454 8.68 -3.24 31.62
N SER A 455 8.37 -4.54 31.59
CA SER A 455 7.64 -5.15 30.47
C SER A 455 6.20 -4.63 30.31
N ALA A 456 5.62 -3.94 31.31
CA ALA A 456 4.35 -3.21 31.15
C ALA A 456 4.44 -2.05 30.15
N ILE A 457 5.61 -1.42 30.04
CA ILE A 457 5.84 -0.31 29.10
C ILE A 457 5.71 -0.79 27.65
N VAL A 458 6.01 -2.07 27.39
CA VAL A 458 5.85 -2.70 26.07
C VAL A 458 4.38 -2.86 25.70
N GLU A 459 3.50 -3.16 26.66
CA GLU A 459 2.05 -3.23 26.46
C GLU A 459 1.49 -1.88 25.97
N ASP A 460 1.92 -0.79 26.59
CA ASP A 460 1.51 0.57 26.23
C ASP A 460 1.92 0.99 24.82
N ASN A 461 3.00 0.42 24.30
CA ASN A 461 3.53 0.68 22.96
C ASN A 461 2.99 -0.30 21.90
N THR A 462 2.45 -1.44 22.31
CA THR A 462 1.84 -2.45 21.42
C THR A 462 0.32 -2.29 21.31
N ALA A 463 -0.26 -1.32 22.01
CA ALA A 463 -1.68 -0.95 21.93
C ALA A 463 -2.02 -0.33 20.55
N VAL A 464 -2.90 -1.02 19.81
CA VAL A 464 -3.26 -0.75 18.40
C VAL A 464 -3.90 0.63 18.17
N ASP A 465 -4.38 1.30 19.23
CA ASP A 465 -5.15 2.55 19.14
C ASP A 465 -4.35 3.83 19.40
N LYS A 466 -3.05 3.74 19.78
CA LYS A 466 -2.22 4.94 19.97
C LYS A 466 -1.62 5.43 18.66
N VAL A 467 -2.22 6.50 18.15
CA VAL A 467 -1.69 7.38 17.11
C VAL A 467 -0.23 7.74 17.38
N ARG A 468 0.70 7.36 16.51
CA ARG A 468 2.00 8.04 16.39
C ARG A 468 1.98 8.94 15.15
N GLN A 469 1.40 10.12 15.33
CA GLN A 469 1.89 11.30 14.61
C GLN A 469 3.19 11.71 15.29
N GLN A 470 4.34 11.40 14.68
CA GLN A 470 5.55 12.17 14.93
C GLN A 470 5.86 12.93 13.65
N LEU A 471 5.44 14.19 13.62
CA LEU A 471 5.99 15.21 12.75
C LEU A 471 7.32 15.66 13.38
N PRO A 472 8.49 15.44 12.75
CA PRO A 472 9.69 16.15 13.17
C PRO A 472 9.63 17.56 12.58
N PHE A 473 9.17 18.51 13.38
CA PHE A 473 9.60 19.91 13.27
C PHE A 473 10.70 20.14 14.30
N ALA A 474 11.93 20.30 13.82
CA ALA A 474 12.97 21.02 14.53
C ALA A 474 13.81 21.75 13.48
N GLN A 475 13.42 22.99 13.23
CA GLN A 475 14.16 23.91 12.38
C GLN A 475 15.31 24.52 13.19
N ARG A 476 16.50 24.58 12.60
CA ARG A 476 17.68 25.28 13.14
C ARG A 476 17.58 26.75 12.72
N ASN A 477 17.90 27.68 13.61
CA ASN A 477 18.44 28.98 13.23
C ASN A 477 19.24 29.61 14.39
N PRO A 478 20.19 30.53 14.10
CA PRO A 478 21.55 30.47 14.62
C PRO A 478 21.85 31.51 15.71
N MET A 479 22.88 31.21 16.50
CA MET A 479 23.77 32.10 17.27
C MET A 479 23.14 33.25 18.09
N ASN A 480 23.40 33.24 19.40
CA ASN A 480 23.30 34.42 20.25
C ASN A 480 24.19 35.55 19.71
N SER A 481 23.62 36.76 19.69
CA SER A 481 24.24 38.09 19.48
C SER A 481 25.00 38.34 18.18
#